data_AF-A0A6V7HQ08-F1
#
_entry.id   AF-A0A6V7HQ08-F1
#
_cell.length_a   1.000
_cell.length_b   1.000
_cell.length_c   1.000
_cell.angle_alpha   90.00
_cell.angle_beta   90.00
_cell.angle_gamma   90.00
#
_symmetry.space_group_name_H-M   'P 1'
#
loop_
_entity.id
_entity.type
_entity.pdbx_description
1 polymer ?
#
loop_
_entity_poly.entity_id
_entity_poly.type
_entity_poly.pdbx_seq_one_letter_code
_entity_poly.pdbx_strand_id
1 'polypeptide(L)'
;NSGGLGVLYEWKYVDWVWPNVALTGKNFIPGNPFTQDVDVDVSGRVFITTPQWLEGTPITLSLVTNLQGPGGPLLTPYPHWSWHQPNSCDKLISVYRIA
;
A
#
# COMPACT_ATOMS: atom_id res chain seq x y z
N ASN A 1 -1.50 4.14 -35.66
CA ASN A 1 -0.99 4.40 -34.30
C ASN A 1 -2.11 4.19 -33.30
N SER A 2 -2.29 2.97 -32.83
CA SER A 2 -3.22 2.68 -31.73
C SER A 2 -2.64 3.24 -30.43
N GLY A 3 -3.20 4.34 -29.93
CA GLY A 3 -2.81 4.96 -28.67
C GLY A 3 -3.07 4.00 -27.51
N GLY A 4 -2.01 3.36 -27.02
CA GLY A 4 -2.05 2.49 -25.85
C GLY A 4 -1.94 3.28 -24.55
N LEU A 5 -2.32 2.65 -23.44
CA LEU A 5 -2.06 3.17 -22.11
C LEU A 5 -0.57 2.99 -21.76
N GLY A 6 0.03 4.03 -21.17
CA GLY A 6 1.38 3.95 -20.61
C GLY A 6 1.35 3.40 -19.19
N VAL A 7 2.36 2.60 -18.84
CA VAL A 7 2.55 2.11 -17.46
C VAL A 7 3.24 3.20 -16.66
N LEU A 8 2.58 3.69 -15.61
CA LEU A 8 3.18 4.65 -14.68
C LEU A 8 3.95 3.95 -13.55
N TYR A 9 3.38 2.87 -13.01
CA TYR A 9 3.98 2.07 -11.95
C TYR A 9 3.66 0.60 -12.17
N GLU A 10 4.60 -0.26 -11.78
CA GLU A 10 4.46 -1.72 -11.88
C GLU A 10 5.08 -2.41 -10.66
N TRP A 11 4.46 -3.53 -10.27
CA TRP A 11 4.91 -4.35 -9.15
C TRP A 11 4.86 -5.84 -9.50
N LYS A 12 5.90 -6.57 -9.09
CA LYS A 12 5.88 -8.04 -8.94
C LYS A 12 5.18 -8.45 -7.65
N TYR A 13 5.36 -7.67 -6.59
CA TYR A 13 4.70 -7.76 -5.29
C TYR A 13 4.80 -6.41 -4.60
N VAL A 14 3.84 -6.13 -3.72
CA VAL A 14 3.84 -4.91 -2.92
C VAL A 14 4.84 -5.04 -1.77
N ASP A 15 5.58 -3.96 -1.53
CA ASP A 15 6.52 -3.84 -0.42
C ASP A 15 6.51 -2.40 0.11
N TRP A 16 6.94 -2.23 1.36
CA TRP A 16 6.92 -0.94 2.06
C TRP A 16 8.30 -0.53 2.52
N VAL A 17 8.48 0.78 2.73
CA VAL A 17 9.70 1.33 3.30
C VAL A 17 10.00 0.73 4.70
N TRP A 18 11.19 0.12 4.83
CA TRP A 18 11.74 -0.32 6.12
C TRP A 18 12.01 0.89 7.05
N PRO A 19 11.92 0.76 8.39
CA PRO A 19 11.55 -0.40 9.23
C PRO A 19 10.04 -0.59 9.43
N ASN A 20 9.22 0.19 8.75
CA ASN A 20 7.98 0.63 9.37
C ASN A 20 6.85 -0.40 9.38
N VAL A 21 7.00 -1.47 8.60
CA VAL A 21 6.14 -2.65 8.68
C VAL A 21 6.16 -3.26 10.09
N ALA A 22 7.32 -3.36 10.73
CA ALA A 22 7.45 -3.92 12.08
C ALA A 22 6.71 -3.06 13.14
N LEU A 23 6.62 -1.75 12.93
CA LEU A 23 5.93 -0.82 13.84
C LEU A 23 4.41 -0.99 13.86
N THR A 24 3.85 -1.67 12.86
CA THR A 24 2.41 -1.96 12.82
C THR A 24 2.02 -3.03 13.82
N GLY A 25 2.96 -3.90 14.24
CA GLY A 25 2.66 -5.11 15.00
C GLY A 25 1.98 -6.21 14.18
N LYS A 26 1.82 -6.02 12.86
CA LYS A 26 1.32 -7.05 11.95
C LYS A 26 2.48 -7.77 11.28
N ASN A 27 2.33 -9.08 11.10
CA ASN A 27 3.24 -9.83 10.26
C ASN A 27 3.14 -9.34 8.82
N PHE A 28 4.26 -9.36 8.10
CA PHE A 28 4.29 -9.14 6.66
C PHE A 28 4.74 -10.42 5.99
N ILE A 29 3.92 -10.88 5.05
CA ILE A 29 4.22 -12.04 4.21
C ILE A 29 4.35 -11.52 2.78
N PRO A 30 5.56 -11.45 2.21
CA PRO A 30 5.77 -11.00 0.84
C PRO A 30 4.86 -11.77 -0.14
N GLY A 31 4.18 -11.03 -1.01
CA GLY A 31 3.26 -11.59 -2.02
C GLY A 31 1.81 -11.76 -1.56
N ASN A 32 1.51 -11.74 -0.26
CA ASN A 32 0.13 -11.79 0.23
C ASN A 32 -0.65 -10.47 0.02
N PRO A 33 -0.06 -9.28 0.19
CA PRO A 33 -0.79 -8.05 -0.03
C PRO A 33 -1.14 -7.87 -1.51
N PHE A 34 -2.43 -7.70 -1.77
CA PHE A 34 -2.98 -7.44 -3.09
C PHE A 34 -3.66 -6.08 -3.11
N THR A 35 -3.49 -5.34 -4.20
CA THR A 35 -4.04 -3.98 -4.36
C THR A 35 -5.45 -4.02 -4.93
N GLN A 36 -6.38 -3.24 -4.39
CA GLN A 36 -7.75 -3.17 -4.92
C GLN A 36 -8.06 -1.87 -5.66
N ASP A 37 -7.67 -0.73 -5.09
CA ASP A 37 -8.07 0.59 -5.56
C ASP A 37 -6.87 1.55 -5.60
N VAL A 38 -6.95 2.53 -6.49
CA VAL A 38 -5.93 3.58 -6.67
C VAL A 38 -6.63 4.91 -6.91
N ASP A 39 -6.09 5.97 -6.31
CA ASP A 39 -6.57 7.33 -6.56
C ASP A 39 -5.42 8.34 -6.51
N VAL A 40 -5.59 9.50 -7.13
CA VAL A 40 -4.59 10.55 -7.22
C VAL A 40 -5.18 11.83 -6.68
N ASP A 41 -4.57 12.37 -5.62
CA ASP A 41 -5.05 13.63 -5.08
C ASP A 41 -4.63 14.84 -5.94
N VAL A 42 -5.15 16.01 -5.58
CA VAL A 42 -4.86 17.28 -6.27
C VAL A 42 -3.38 17.68 -6.26
N SER A 43 -2.57 17.07 -5.39
CA SER A 43 -1.13 17.30 -5.32
C SER A 43 -0.33 16.27 -6.14
N GLY A 44 -1.01 15.32 -6.78
CA GLY A 44 -0.39 14.27 -7.59
C GLY A 44 0.10 13.07 -6.77
N ARG A 45 -0.24 12.97 -5.49
CA ARG A 45 0.12 11.80 -4.68
C ARG A 45 -0.78 10.63 -5.05
N VAL A 46 -0.19 9.47 -5.30
CA VAL A 46 -0.91 8.26 -5.69
C VAL A 46 -1.15 7.39 -4.47
N PHE A 47 -2.41 7.23 -4.12
CA PHE A 47 -2.88 6.36 -3.06
C PHE A 47 -3.18 4.97 -3.60
N ILE A 48 -2.85 3.94 -2.82
CA ILE A 48 -3.14 2.54 -3.14
C ILE A 48 -3.75 1.89 -1.91
N THR A 49 -4.83 1.13 -2.12
CA THR A 49 -5.44 0.30 -1.10
C THR A 49 -4.94 -1.13 -1.18
N THR A 50 -4.68 -1.72 -0.03
CA THR A 50 -4.28 -3.13 0.13
C THR A 50 -5.16 -3.77 1.19
N PRO A 51 -6.39 -4.19 0.84
CA PRO A 51 -7.31 -4.80 1.79
C PRO A 51 -6.71 -6.04 2.46
N GLN A 52 -7.02 -6.26 3.74
CA GLN A 52 -6.54 -7.42 4.50
C GLN A 52 -7.33 -8.70 4.16
N TRP A 53 -7.26 -9.13 2.90
CA TRP A 53 -7.86 -10.40 2.45
C TRP A 53 -7.04 -11.61 2.88
N LEU A 54 -5.72 -11.46 2.88
CA LEU A 54 -4.77 -12.48 3.33
C LEU A 54 -4.04 -11.99 4.57
N GLU A 55 -3.78 -12.93 5.48
CA GLU A 55 -2.85 -12.69 6.59
C GLU A 55 -1.50 -12.21 6.06
N GLY A 56 -0.76 -11.47 6.87
CA GLY A 56 0.51 -10.91 6.42
C GLY A 56 0.38 -9.62 5.60
N THR A 57 -0.79 -8.97 5.62
CA THR A 57 -1.02 -7.64 5.02
C THR A 57 -0.91 -6.55 6.09
N PRO A 58 0.26 -5.89 6.23
CA PRO A 58 0.53 -5.03 7.38
C PRO A 58 -0.12 -3.65 7.27
N ILE A 59 -0.28 -3.15 6.05
CA ILE A 59 -0.72 -1.79 5.76
C ILE A 59 -1.87 -1.90 4.77
N THR A 60 -2.93 -1.12 4.96
CA THR A 60 -4.12 -1.19 4.11
C THR A 60 -4.36 0.04 3.25
N LEU A 61 -3.68 1.14 3.55
CA LEU A 61 -3.72 2.37 2.77
C LEU A 61 -2.33 2.97 2.73
N SER A 62 -1.84 3.21 1.51
CA SER A 62 -0.48 3.65 1.29
C SER A 62 -0.39 4.71 0.20
N LEU A 63 0.72 5.43 0.17
CA LEU A 63 1.17 6.26 -0.92
C LEU A 63 2.31 5.58 -1.67
N VAL A 64 2.34 5.75 -2.99
CA VAL A 64 3.49 5.37 -3.83
C VAL A 64 4.65 6.32 -3.55
N THR A 65 5.86 5.77 -3.37
CA THR A 65 7.08 6.56 -3.22
C THR A 65 7.95 6.49 -4.49
N ASN A 66 9.00 7.31 -4.54
CA ASN A 66 10.04 7.24 -5.57
C ASN A 66 11.18 6.26 -5.24
N LEU A 67 11.11 5.57 -4.10
CA LEU A 67 12.10 4.57 -3.72
C LEU A 67 11.80 3.25 -4.41
N GLN A 68 12.83 2.51 -4.81
CA GLN A 68 12.67 1.27 -5.55
C GLN A 68 13.07 0.06 -4.70
N GLY A 69 12.18 -0.93 -4.62
CA GLY A 69 12.46 -2.25 -4.06
C GLY A 69 12.61 -3.30 -5.16
N PRO A 70 12.97 -4.55 -4.80
CA PRO A 70 13.13 -5.63 -5.77
C PRO A 70 11.80 -6.01 -6.47
N GLY A 71 10.67 -5.67 -5.86
CA GLY A 71 9.33 -5.91 -6.37
C GLY A 71 8.73 -4.74 -7.16
N GLY A 72 9.22 -3.51 -7.04
CA GLY A 72 8.55 -2.32 -7.57
C GLY A 72 8.79 -1.08 -6.70
N PRO A 73 8.16 0.06 -7.02
CA PRO A 73 8.25 1.26 -6.18
C PRO A 73 7.76 0.97 -4.75
N LEU A 74 8.51 1.34 -3.72
CA LEU A 74 8.10 1.09 -2.35
C LEU A 74 6.90 1.95 -1.98
N LEU A 75 6.04 1.40 -1.11
CA LEU A 75 4.91 2.12 -0.54
C LEU A 75 5.25 2.71 0.83
N THR A 76 4.59 3.82 1.18
CA THR A 76 4.59 4.36 2.54
C THR A 76 3.17 4.40 3.10
N PRO A 77 2.91 3.95 4.33
CA PRO A 77 1.60 3.97 4.95
C PRO A 77 1.04 5.38 5.08
N TYR A 78 -0.27 5.50 4.90
CA TYR A 78 -0.98 6.74 5.09
C TYR A 78 -1.97 6.66 6.26
N PRO A 79 -2.12 7.75 7.04
CA PRO A 79 -1.20 8.90 7.11
C PRO A 79 0.12 8.57 7.84
N HIS A 80 0.14 7.49 8.63
CA HIS A 80 1.29 7.07 9.41
C HIS A 80 1.15 5.59 9.82
N TRP A 81 2.25 4.91 10.14
CA TRP A 81 2.28 3.49 10.54
C TRP A 81 1.36 3.19 11.74
N SER A 82 1.21 4.15 12.66
CA SER A 82 0.31 4.03 13.83
C SER A 82 -1.16 3.90 13.48
N TRP A 83 -1.55 4.12 12.22
CA TRP A 83 -2.92 3.92 11.73
C TRP A 83 -3.21 2.49 11.29
N HIS A 84 -2.22 1.60 11.29
CA HIS A 84 -2.35 0.22 10.79
C HIS A 84 -2.15 -0.81 11.89
N GLN A 85 -2.54 -0.49 13.13
CA GLN A 85 -2.40 -1.37 14.29
C GLN A 85 -3.45 -2.49 14.29
N PRO A 86 -3.09 -3.74 14.65
CA PRO A 86 -4.04 -4.83 14.77
C PRO A 86 -4.99 -4.59 15.95
N ASN A 87 -6.21 -5.10 15.83
CA ASN A 87 -7.21 -5.13 16.91
C ASN A 87 -7.61 -3.76 17.49
N SER A 88 -7.38 -2.67 16.75
CA SER A 88 -7.83 -1.32 17.13
C SER A 88 -8.87 -0.81 16.14
N CYS A 89 -10.15 -0.83 16.53
CA CYS A 89 -11.26 -0.37 15.69
C CYS A 89 -11.24 1.16 15.44
N ASP A 90 -10.42 1.91 16.18
CA ASP A 90 -10.20 3.34 15.96
C ASP A 90 -9.15 3.61 14.86
N LYS A 91 -8.58 2.54 14.29
CA LYS A 91 -7.52 2.58 13.26
C LYS A 91 -8.01 1.93 11.97
N LEU A 92 -7.22 2.06 10.92
CA LEU A 92 -7.53 1.45 9.63
C LEU A 92 -7.35 -0.07 9.74
N ILE A 93 -8.46 -0.79 9.68
CA ILE A 93 -8.46 -2.25 9.62
C ILE A 93 -8.27 -2.70 8.18
N SER A 94 -9.21 -2.41 7.29
CA SER A 94 -9.14 -2.82 5.88
C SER A 94 -9.81 -1.76 5.02
N VAL A 95 -9.03 -1.08 4.17
CA VAL A 95 -9.53 -0.04 3.27
C VAL A 95 -9.74 -0.68 1.90
N TYR A 96 -10.98 -0.63 1.41
CA TYR A 96 -11.37 -1.21 0.13
C TYR A 96 -11.36 -0.17 -1.00
N ARG A 97 -11.90 1.01 -0.72
CA ARG A 97 -12.08 2.09 -1.69
C ARG A 97 -11.64 3.43 -1.12
N ILE A 98 -11.20 4.31 -2.00
CA ILE A 98 -10.85 5.70 -1.75
C ILE A 98 -11.51 6.59 -2.81
N ALA A 99 -11.72 7.86 -2.47
CA ALA A 99 -12.41 8.86 -3.31
C ALA A 99 -11.96 10.28 -2.95
#